data_AF-A0A258TVT0-F1
#
_entry.id   AF-A0A258TVT0-F1
#
_cell.length_a   1.000
_cell.length_b   1.000
_cell.length_c   1.000
_cell.angle_alpha   90.00
_cell.angle_beta   90.00
_cell.angle_gamma   90.00
#
_symmetry.space_group_name_H-M   'P 1'
#
loop_
_entity.id
_entity.type
_entity.pdbx_description
1 polymer ?
#
loop_
_entity_poly.entity_id
_entity_poly.type
_entity_poly.pdbx_seq_one_letter_code
_entity_poly.pdbx_strand_id
1 'polypeptide(L)'
;MKSTLLSLTLAAALSAGSTNAATYSVTNLGLYPNNGASALAVNNVGEMGGFSTVGLTGTKQAFFASGVPNITITNLHTQGGSLLGGASGSYAAGINEAGQVVGQALRGDWSAYVPFISTNAGTMVEISPLGGTGGTARDINNAGQVVGGAYTAGNTANHAYVYNTSNATATDIGAQIIGSTTSEARGINDAGQVAGSYYTPAYAQRAFFYDGGSVTSIATPGGGNAYATGINDSGSVVGSYYTGAYPNIEQRSFLYHGANLTDLGELYAAGRHVEANGINNTGQIVGWADSTNLFGQSAFLYQNGVMTDLNTLIDPASGWLLVNAYAISNAGYIVGSAVDSTYGRTGAVVILAPAVLNPVPEPETYALMLAGLGLVGFAARRKRN
;
A
#
# COMPACT_ATOMS: atom_id res chain seq x y z
N MET A 1 41.09 23.39 63.03
CA MET A 1 39.75 22.79 62.86
C MET A 1 39.32 23.02 61.42
N LYS A 2 39.17 21.93 60.65
CA LYS A 2 38.64 21.94 59.28
C LYS A 2 37.11 22.08 59.35
N SER A 3 36.52 22.98 58.57
CA SER A 3 35.10 22.86 58.18
C SER A 3 34.91 23.43 56.78
N THR A 4 35.00 22.51 55.82
CA THR A 4 34.56 22.64 54.44
C THR A 4 33.03 22.67 54.42
N LEU A 5 32.40 23.66 53.78
CA LEU A 5 30.97 23.61 53.45
C LEU A 5 30.82 23.60 51.93
N LEU A 6 30.38 22.44 51.48
CA LEU A 6 30.23 21.97 50.12
C LEU A 6 29.00 22.65 49.48
N SER A 7 29.17 23.23 48.30
CA SER A 7 28.10 23.70 47.42
C SER A 7 27.29 22.50 46.90
N LEU A 8 25.98 22.48 47.17
CA LEU A 8 25.06 21.50 46.62
C LEU A 8 24.33 22.10 45.42
N THR A 9 24.88 21.95 44.22
CA THR A 9 24.16 22.18 42.96
C THR A 9 23.39 20.91 42.60
N LEU A 10 22.06 20.98 42.71
CA LEU A 10 21.14 19.93 42.28
C LEU A 10 21.02 19.99 40.75
N ALA A 11 21.81 19.20 40.03
CA ALA A 11 21.60 18.94 38.61
C ALA A 11 20.55 17.82 38.49
N ALA A 12 19.29 18.19 38.29
CA ALA A 12 18.26 17.26 37.85
C ALA A 12 18.53 16.93 36.37
N ALA A 13 19.24 15.83 36.11
CA ALA A 13 19.28 15.24 34.79
C ALA A 13 17.92 14.58 34.53
N LEU A 14 16.99 15.30 33.89
CA LEU A 14 15.90 14.63 33.19
C LEU A 14 16.53 13.86 32.03
N SER A 15 16.67 12.55 32.18
CA SER A 15 16.77 11.67 31.02
C SER A 15 15.42 11.70 30.31
N ALA A 16 15.22 12.66 29.42
CA ALA A 16 14.22 12.52 28.38
C ALA A 16 14.62 11.27 27.58
N GLY A 17 13.92 10.15 27.83
CA GLY A 17 13.98 9.03 26.90
C GLY A 17 13.66 9.59 25.53
N SER A 18 14.52 9.37 24.56
CA SER A 18 14.26 9.74 23.17
C SER A 18 13.07 8.90 22.69
N THR A 19 11.86 9.37 22.91
CA THR A 19 10.72 8.92 22.12
C THR A 19 11.04 9.33 20.69
N ASN A 20 11.37 8.37 19.82
CA ASN A 20 11.43 8.65 18.39
C ASN A 20 10.12 9.34 18.02
N ALA A 21 10.21 10.53 17.45
CA ALA A 21 9.01 11.24 17.01
C ALA A 21 8.28 10.35 16.00
N ALA A 22 6.96 10.23 16.14
CA ALA A 22 6.14 9.51 15.17
C ALA A 22 6.44 10.04 13.77
N THR A 23 6.83 9.15 12.86
CA THR A 23 7.16 9.47 11.48
C THR A 23 5.91 9.45 10.59
N TYR A 24 4.84 8.79 11.05
CA TYR A 24 3.55 8.76 10.39
C TYR A 24 2.42 9.19 11.34
N SER A 25 1.50 10.01 10.82
CA SER A 25 0.19 10.24 11.44
C SER A 25 -0.82 9.25 10.86
N VAL A 26 -1.66 8.65 11.72
CA VAL A 26 -2.69 7.69 11.33
C VAL A 26 -4.05 8.39 11.23
N THR A 27 -4.72 8.27 10.10
CA THR A 27 -6.10 8.74 9.90
C THR A 27 -6.99 7.53 9.62
N ASN A 28 -8.03 7.33 10.45
CA ASN A 28 -9.08 6.35 10.19
C ASN A 28 -10.09 6.94 9.19
N LEU A 29 -10.42 6.17 8.16
CA LEU A 29 -11.38 6.58 7.13
C LEU A 29 -12.85 6.55 7.60
N GLY A 30 -13.14 6.03 8.81
CA GLY A 30 -14.50 5.97 9.35
C GLY A 30 -15.40 4.94 8.66
N LEU A 31 -14.81 3.99 7.94
CA LEU A 31 -15.52 2.92 7.24
C LEU A 31 -15.84 1.73 8.17
N TYR A 32 -16.91 0.99 7.85
CA TYR A 32 -17.42 -0.10 8.70
C TYR A 32 -16.34 -1.11 9.09
N PRO A 33 -16.22 -1.43 10.37
CA PRO A 33 -15.23 -2.38 10.85
C PRO A 33 -15.72 -3.83 10.75
N ASN A 34 -14.76 -4.73 10.52
CA ASN A 34 -14.86 -6.20 10.42
C ASN A 34 -15.31 -6.75 9.06
N ASN A 35 -14.31 -6.98 8.19
CA ASN A 35 -14.41 -7.64 6.87
C ASN A 35 -15.17 -6.89 5.76
N GLY A 36 -15.44 -5.61 5.99
CA GLY A 36 -16.23 -4.84 5.07
C GLY A 36 -15.49 -3.88 4.16
N ALA A 37 -14.41 -3.27 4.63
CA ALA A 37 -13.80 -2.17 3.91
C ALA A 37 -12.29 -2.31 3.78
N SER A 38 -11.76 -1.80 2.68
CA SER A 38 -10.32 -1.69 2.44
C SER A 38 -10.03 -0.54 1.49
N ALA A 39 -9.02 0.26 1.79
CA ALA A 39 -8.36 1.14 0.84
C ALA A 39 -7.19 0.36 0.25
N LEU A 40 -7.23 0.10 -1.05
CA LEU A 40 -6.30 -0.80 -1.73
C LEU A 40 -5.25 -0.06 -2.54
N ALA A 41 -5.53 1.18 -2.94
CA ALA A 41 -4.62 2.01 -3.71
C ALA A 41 -4.64 3.46 -3.22
N VAL A 42 -3.52 4.14 -3.39
CA VAL A 42 -3.31 5.54 -2.99
C VAL A 42 -2.36 6.23 -3.96
N ASN A 43 -2.67 7.47 -4.34
CA ASN A 43 -1.80 8.28 -5.21
C ASN A 43 -0.94 9.29 -4.40
N ASN A 44 -0.16 10.11 -5.09
CA ASN A 44 0.80 11.03 -4.46
C ASN A 44 0.17 12.24 -3.78
N VAL A 45 -1.12 12.50 -3.99
CA VAL A 45 -1.89 13.54 -3.30
C VAL A 45 -2.77 12.97 -2.17
N GLY A 46 -2.68 11.67 -1.89
CA GLY A 46 -3.42 11.01 -0.82
C GLY A 46 -4.87 10.69 -1.18
N GLU A 47 -5.23 10.68 -2.47
CA GLU A 47 -6.49 10.13 -2.93
C GLU A 47 -6.42 8.61 -2.98
N MET A 48 -7.54 7.94 -2.73
CA MET A 48 -7.59 6.50 -2.49
C MET A 48 -8.72 5.84 -3.26
N GLY A 49 -8.44 4.63 -3.74
CA GLY A 49 -9.42 3.69 -4.26
C GLY A 49 -9.60 2.51 -3.30
N GLY A 50 -10.83 2.05 -3.13
CA GLY A 50 -11.10 0.90 -2.28
C GLY A 50 -12.53 0.38 -2.37
N PHE A 51 -12.94 -0.37 -1.35
CA PHE A 51 -14.33 -0.79 -1.20
C PHE A 51 -14.80 -0.70 0.25
N SER A 52 -16.10 -0.60 0.45
CA SER A 52 -16.79 -0.79 1.74
C SER A 52 -17.94 -1.77 1.57
N THR A 53 -18.31 -2.54 2.59
CA THR A 53 -19.49 -3.40 2.55
C THR A 53 -20.67 -2.76 3.24
N VAL A 54 -21.85 -2.93 2.67
CA VAL A 54 -23.11 -2.47 3.26
C VAL A 54 -24.01 -3.66 3.59
N GLY A 55 -24.66 -3.58 4.75
CA GLY A 55 -25.71 -4.51 5.17
C GLY A 55 -25.22 -5.93 5.51
N LEU A 56 -26.16 -6.79 5.88
CA LEU A 56 -25.89 -8.20 6.25
C LEU A 56 -25.47 -9.07 5.04
N THR A 57 -25.66 -8.56 3.81
CA THR A 57 -25.29 -9.27 2.57
C THR A 57 -23.80 -9.18 2.26
N GLY A 58 -23.05 -8.28 2.92
CA GLY A 58 -21.62 -8.09 2.67
C GLY A 58 -21.31 -7.57 1.27
N THR A 59 -22.26 -6.87 0.63
CA THR A 59 -22.08 -6.37 -0.74
C THR A 59 -20.99 -5.30 -0.74
N LYS A 60 -19.88 -5.56 -1.43
CA LYS A 60 -18.79 -4.60 -1.61
C LYS A 60 -19.23 -3.44 -2.51
N GLN A 61 -18.83 -2.24 -2.17
CA GLN A 61 -19.13 -1.02 -2.88
C GLN A 61 -17.84 -0.24 -3.08
N ALA A 62 -17.44 -0.04 -4.34
CA ALA A 62 -16.26 0.73 -4.65
C ALA A 62 -16.41 2.17 -4.17
N PHE A 63 -15.33 2.74 -3.64
CA PHE A 63 -15.26 4.15 -3.26
C PHE A 63 -14.03 4.83 -3.84
N PHE A 64 -14.13 6.15 -3.97
CA PHE A 64 -13.04 7.10 -4.09
C PHE A 64 -13.00 7.91 -2.79
N ALA A 65 -11.81 8.19 -2.25
CA ALA A 65 -11.65 9.02 -1.07
C ALA A 65 -10.51 10.05 -1.24
N SER A 66 -10.65 11.23 -0.65
CA SER A 66 -9.69 12.34 -0.79
C SER A 66 -9.68 13.24 0.46
N GLY A 67 -8.77 14.22 0.52
CA GLY A 67 -8.82 15.30 1.52
C GLY A 67 -8.06 15.03 2.83
N VAL A 68 -7.03 14.18 2.82
CA VAL A 68 -6.21 13.85 4.01
C VAL A 68 -5.78 15.12 4.79
N PRO A 69 -5.96 15.19 6.13
CA PRO A 69 -6.56 14.18 7.01
C PRO A 69 -8.09 14.24 7.13
N ASN A 70 -8.74 15.27 6.58
CA ASN A 70 -10.19 15.46 6.63
C ASN A 70 -10.89 14.70 5.48
N ILE A 71 -10.91 13.37 5.60
CA ILE A 71 -11.33 12.47 4.52
C ILE A 71 -12.77 12.73 4.07
N THR A 72 -12.95 12.89 2.75
CA THR A 72 -14.24 12.82 2.06
C THR A 72 -14.31 11.52 1.27
N ILE A 73 -15.36 10.73 1.49
CA ILE A 73 -15.59 9.46 0.78
C ILE A 73 -16.74 9.62 -0.20
N THR A 74 -16.49 9.27 -1.46
CA THR A 74 -17.47 9.22 -2.53
C THR A 74 -17.69 7.78 -2.95
N ASN A 75 -18.92 7.30 -2.77
CA ASN A 75 -19.35 6.01 -3.26
C ASN A 75 -19.44 6.02 -4.80
N LEU A 76 -18.70 5.12 -5.44
CA LEU A 76 -18.73 4.96 -6.90
C LEU A 76 -19.88 4.06 -7.35
N HIS A 77 -20.33 3.16 -6.47
CA HIS A 77 -21.41 2.22 -6.78
C HIS A 77 -22.70 2.93 -7.24
N THR A 78 -23.13 3.98 -6.55
CA THR A 78 -24.36 4.75 -6.90
C THR A 78 -24.25 5.51 -8.23
N GLN A 79 -23.05 5.57 -8.81
CA GLN A 79 -22.78 6.37 -10.00
C GLN A 79 -22.57 5.51 -11.25
N GLY A 80 -22.66 4.17 -11.16
CA GLY A 80 -22.28 3.24 -12.24
C GLY A 80 -23.20 3.13 -13.47
N GLY A 81 -24.13 4.07 -13.68
CA GLY A 81 -25.14 3.96 -14.73
C GLY A 81 -26.08 2.75 -14.54
N SER A 82 -26.88 2.40 -15.55
CA SER A 82 -27.80 1.24 -15.43
C SER A 82 -27.10 -0.12 -15.59
N LEU A 83 -25.83 -0.11 -16.00
CA LEU A 83 -25.07 -1.31 -16.36
C LEU A 83 -24.17 -1.80 -15.21
N LEU A 84 -23.72 -0.91 -14.32
CA LEU A 84 -22.80 -1.23 -13.22
C LEU A 84 -23.28 -0.59 -11.91
N GLY A 85 -22.94 -1.21 -10.78
CA GLY A 85 -23.11 -0.55 -9.47
C GLY A 85 -24.53 -0.54 -8.89
N GLY A 86 -25.43 -1.41 -9.36
CA GLY A 86 -26.68 -1.72 -8.65
C GLY A 86 -26.45 -2.38 -7.27
N ALA A 87 -27.38 -3.23 -6.80
CA ALA A 87 -27.21 -4.05 -5.58
C ALA A 87 -26.08 -5.10 -5.66
N SER A 88 -25.28 -5.05 -6.73
CA SER A 88 -24.35 -6.05 -7.25
C SER A 88 -22.93 -5.54 -7.00
N GLY A 89 -22.10 -6.32 -6.30
CA GLY A 89 -20.86 -5.83 -5.69
C GLY A 89 -19.85 -5.18 -6.64
N SER A 90 -19.12 -4.18 -6.14
CA SER A 90 -18.00 -3.49 -6.81
C SER A 90 -16.81 -3.30 -5.88
N TYR A 91 -15.60 -3.25 -6.43
CA TYR A 91 -14.38 -2.89 -5.70
C TYR A 91 -13.44 -2.08 -6.59
N ALA A 92 -12.82 -1.04 -6.04
CA ALA A 92 -11.71 -0.32 -6.67
C ALA A 92 -10.37 -0.89 -6.21
N ALA A 93 -9.46 -1.09 -7.15
CA ALA A 93 -8.18 -1.77 -6.95
C ALA A 93 -6.98 -0.87 -7.27
N GLY A 94 -7.11 0.08 -8.21
CA GLY A 94 -6.03 0.98 -8.63
C GLY A 94 -6.51 2.42 -8.77
N ILE A 95 -5.59 3.38 -8.61
CA ILE A 95 -5.82 4.81 -8.80
C ILE A 95 -4.56 5.47 -9.36
N ASN A 96 -4.71 6.40 -10.32
CA ASN A 96 -3.58 7.20 -10.83
C ASN A 96 -3.63 8.67 -10.36
N GLU A 97 -2.64 9.47 -10.79
CA GLU A 97 -2.52 10.89 -10.41
C GLU A 97 -3.60 11.80 -11.04
N ALA A 98 -4.33 11.30 -12.04
CA ALA A 98 -5.46 12.03 -12.63
C ALA A 98 -6.79 11.75 -11.92
N GLY A 99 -6.77 11.07 -10.76
CA GLY A 99 -7.96 10.68 -10.02
C GLY A 99 -8.80 9.61 -10.75
N GLN A 100 -8.20 8.87 -11.69
CA GLN A 100 -8.86 7.76 -12.35
C GLN A 100 -8.76 6.51 -11.50
N VAL A 101 -9.89 5.90 -11.20
CA VAL A 101 -10.03 4.69 -10.38
C VAL A 101 -10.44 3.52 -11.26
N VAL A 102 -9.77 2.38 -11.10
CA VAL A 102 -10.11 1.14 -11.79
C VAL A 102 -10.44 0.03 -10.82
N GLY A 103 -11.18 -0.96 -11.28
CA GLY A 103 -11.56 -2.10 -10.45
C GLY A 103 -12.47 -3.07 -11.19
N GLN A 104 -13.28 -3.86 -10.45
CA GLN A 104 -14.36 -4.65 -11.04
C GLN A 104 -15.71 -4.33 -10.43
N ALA A 105 -16.75 -4.47 -11.23
CA ALA A 105 -18.14 -4.36 -10.81
C ALA A 105 -18.93 -5.54 -11.38
N LEU A 106 -19.91 -6.04 -10.63
CA LEU A 106 -20.88 -6.99 -11.16
C LEU A 106 -21.87 -6.24 -12.05
N ARG A 107 -22.08 -6.73 -13.27
CA ARG A 107 -23.09 -6.16 -14.18
C ARG A 107 -24.47 -6.16 -13.53
N GLY A 108 -25.31 -5.19 -13.89
CA GLY A 108 -26.66 -5.04 -13.33
C GLY A 108 -27.60 -6.23 -13.62
N ASP A 109 -27.29 -7.04 -14.63
CA ASP A 109 -27.99 -8.29 -14.97
C ASP A 109 -27.42 -9.52 -14.24
N TRP A 110 -26.44 -9.34 -13.34
CA TRP A 110 -25.77 -10.38 -12.56
C TRP A 110 -24.97 -11.39 -13.40
N SER A 111 -24.70 -11.09 -14.68
CA SER A 111 -24.07 -12.05 -15.61
C SER A 111 -22.59 -12.30 -15.33
N ALA A 112 -21.83 -11.25 -15.01
CA ALA A 112 -20.39 -11.35 -14.82
C ALA A 112 -19.82 -10.14 -14.06
N TYR A 113 -18.68 -10.37 -13.39
CA TYR A 113 -17.79 -9.29 -12.98
C TYR A 113 -17.01 -8.76 -14.19
N VAL A 114 -16.98 -7.44 -14.32
CA VAL A 114 -16.32 -6.74 -15.43
C VAL A 114 -15.39 -5.66 -14.93
N PRO A 115 -14.28 -5.41 -15.63
CA PRO A 115 -13.40 -4.31 -15.28
C PRO A 115 -14.10 -2.97 -15.57
N PHE A 116 -13.87 -1.98 -14.71
CA PHE A 116 -14.36 -0.62 -14.92
C PHE A 116 -13.24 0.41 -14.75
N ILE A 117 -13.49 1.59 -15.31
CA ILE A 117 -12.78 2.83 -14.99
C ILE A 117 -13.78 3.92 -14.58
N SER A 118 -13.42 4.75 -13.61
CA SER A 118 -14.14 5.96 -13.19
C SER A 118 -13.13 7.11 -13.10
N THR A 119 -13.50 8.32 -13.47
CA THR A 119 -12.62 9.51 -13.42
C THR A 119 -13.18 10.53 -12.44
N ASN A 120 -12.36 11.03 -11.50
CA ASN A 120 -12.73 12.05 -10.51
C ASN A 120 -14.03 11.74 -9.76
N ALA A 121 -14.14 10.50 -9.29
CA ALA A 121 -15.34 9.98 -8.63
C ALA A 121 -16.64 10.04 -9.45
N GLY A 122 -16.54 10.08 -10.79
CA GLY A 122 -17.66 10.05 -11.70
C GLY A 122 -18.21 8.64 -11.98
N THR A 123 -19.01 8.53 -13.04
CA THR A 123 -19.65 7.28 -13.45
C THR A 123 -18.64 6.16 -13.74
N MET A 124 -18.92 4.95 -13.24
CA MET A 124 -18.17 3.76 -13.62
C MET A 124 -18.51 3.36 -15.06
N VAL A 125 -17.49 3.20 -15.89
CA VAL A 125 -17.60 2.78 -17.29
C VAL A 125 -16.95 1.40 -17.43
N GLU A 126 -17.71 0.43 -17.95
CA GLU A 126 -17.19 -0.91 -18.27
C GLU A 126 -16.12 -0.81 -19.37
N ILE A 127 -15.04 -1.56 -19.21
CA ILE A 127 -14.07 -1.81 -20.28
C ILE A 127 -14.10 -3.30 -20.66
N SER A 128 -13.81 -3.62 -21.93
CA SER A 128 -13.83 -4.99 -22.43
C SER A 128 -12.51 -5.32 -23.13
N PRO A 129 -11.45 -5.68 -22.37
CA PRO A 129 -10.10 -5.73 -22.93
C PRO A 129 -9.90 -6.82 -23.99
N LEU A 130 -10.41 -8.04 -23.76
CA LEU A 130 -10.08 -9.22 -24.58
C LEU A 130 -11.29 -9.89 -25.25
N GLY A 131 -12.44 -9.21 -25.28
CA GLY A 131 -13.63 -9.66 -26.01
C GLY A 131 -14.42 -10.84 -25.39
N GLY A 132 -14.06 -11.29 -24.19
CA GLY A 132 -14.85 -12.26 -23.42
C GLY A 132 -15.92 -11.62 -22.53
N THR A 133 -16.57 -12.44 -21.70
CA THR A 133 -17.76 -12.00 -20.96
C THR A 133 -17.48 -11.25 -19.66
N GLY A 134 -16.23 -11.22 -19.19
CA GLY A 134 -15.89 -10.62 -17.89
C GLY A 134 -14.39 -10.49 -17.65
N GLY A 135 -14.05 -9.92 -16.50
CA GLY A 135 -12.66 -9.68 -16.12
C GLY A 135 -12.54 -8.80 -14.89
N THR A 136 -11.31 -8.42 -14.61
CA THR A 136 -10.89 -7.62 -13.47
C THR A 136 -9.91 -6.54 -13.95
N ALA A 137 -9.93 -5.38 -13.30
CA ALA A 137 -8.85 -4.41 -13.38
C ALA A 137 -8.20 -4.33 -12.00
N ARG A 138 -6.87 -4.37 -11.99
CA ARG A 138 -6.06 -4.45 -10.77
C ARG A 138 -5.26 -3.18 -10.55
N ASP A 139 -4.80 -2.53 -11.61
CA ASP A 139 -3.96 -1.34 -11.50
C ASP A 139 -4.06 -0.44 -12.76
N ILE A 140 -3.65 0.81 -12.62
CA ILE A 140 -3.66 1.84 -13.68
C ILE A 140 -2.45 2.77 -13.54
N ASN A 141 -1.76 3.07 -14.64
CA ASN A 141 -0.66 4.04 -14.65
C ASN A 141 -1.11 5.46 -15.07
N ASN A 142 -0.20 6.43 -15.04
CA ASN A 142 -0.50 7.83 -15.36
C ASN A 142 -0.75 8.10 -16.85
N ALA A 143 -0.40 7.15 -17.72
CA ALA A 143 -0.75 7.18 -19.14
C ALA A 143 -2.18 6.66 -19.42
N GLY A 144 -2.93 6.25 -18.38
CA GLY A 144 -4.26 5.69 -18.52
C GLY A 144 -4.27 4.27 -19.08
N GLN A 145 -3.17 3.53 -18.89
CA GLN A 145 -3.09 2.10 -19.20
C GLN A 145 -3.56 1.29 -17.99
N VAL A 146 -4.55 0.43 -18.21
CA VAL A 146 -5.16 -0.41 -17.18
C VAL A 146 -4.69 -1.84 -17.34
N VAL A 147 -4.39 -2.52 -16.24
CA VAL A 147 -4.01 -3.94 -16.24
C VAL A 147 -4.93 -4.77 -15.36
N GLY A 148 -5.02 -6.07 -15.65
CA GLY A 148 -5.80 -7.03 -14.88
C GLY A 148 -5.85 -8.39 -15.56
N GLY A 149 -6.91 -9.17 -15.31
CA GLY A 149 -7.20 -10.42 -16.01
C GLY A 149 -8.56 -10.35 -16.71
N ALA A 150 -8.67 -10.78 -17.96
CA ALA A 150 -9.93 -10.76 -18.71
C ALA A 150 -10.15 -12.07 -19.47
N TYR A 151 -11.42 -12.46 -19.62
CA TYR A 151 -11.75 -13.57 -20.49
C TYR A 151 -11.51 -13.18 -21.95
N THR A 152 -10.92 -14.10 -22.71
CA THR A 152 -10.76 -13.97 -24.16
C THR A 152 -12.09 -14.25 -24.88
N ALA A 153 -12.16 -13.93 -26.17
CA ALA A 153 -13.32 -14.25 -27.01
C ALA A 153 -13.72 -15.73 -26.89
N GLY A 154 -15.02 -15.97 -26.69
CA GLY A 154 -15.56 -17.31 -26.45
C GLY A 154 -15.25 -17.89 -25.06
N ASN A 155 -14.68 -17.09 -24.15
CA ASN A 155 -14.30 -17.48 -22.79
C ASN A 155 -13.34 -18.68 -22.74
N THR A 156 -12.45 -18.78 -23.72
CA THR A 156 -11.53 -19.92 -23.86
C THR A 156 -10.34 -19.85 -22.91
N ALA A 157 -9.98 -18.66 -22.44
CA ALA A 157 -8.93 -18.44 -21.45
C ALA A 157 -9.20 -17.17 -20.62
N ASN A 158 -8.52 -17.02 -19.49
CA ASN A 158 -8.47 -15.79 -18.69
C ASN A 158 -7.04 -15.24 -18.72
N HIS A 159 -6.81 -14.15 -19.44
CA HIS A 159 -5.47 -13.67 -19.72
C HIS A 159 -5.20 -12.32 -19.08
N ALA A 160 -3.94 -12.13 -18.66
CA ALA A 160 -3.41 -10.84 -18.28
C ALA A 160 -3.44 -9.90 -19.49
N TYR A 161 -3.74 -8.62 -19.27
CA TYR A 161 -3.82 -7.62 -20.34
C TYR A 161 -3.21 -6.28 -19.95
N VAL A 162 -2.86 -5.48 -20.96
CA VAL A 162 -2.74 -4.02 -20.88
C VAL A 162 -3.81 -3.40 -21.77
N TYR A 163 -4.66 -2.53 -21.22
CA TYR A 163 -5.71 -1.83 -21.93
C TYR A 163 -5.43 -0.33 -21.95
N ASN A 164 -5.30 0.26 -23.14
CA ASN A 164 -5.10 1.69 -23.30
C ASN A 164 -6.46 2.39 -23.44
N THR A 165 -6.81 3.19 -22.43
CA THR A 165 -8.11 3.86 -22.38
C THR A 165 -8.28 4.97 -23.41
N SER A 166 -7.18 5.57 -23.89
CA SER A 166 -7.24 6.70 -24.85
C SER A 166 -7.71 6.30 -26.24
N ASN A 167 -7.50 5.03 -26.62
CA ASN A 167 -7.80 4.51 -27.95
C ASN A 167 -8.53 3.16 -27.93
N ALA A 168 -8.93 2.69 -26.74
CA ALA A 168 -9.63 1.43 -26.51
C ALA A 168 -8.93 0.18 -27.08
N THR A 169 -7.60 0.17 -27.10
CA THR A 169 -6.82 -0.99 -27.57
C THR A 169 -6.31 -1.83 -26.41
N ALA A 170 -6.19 -3.15 -26.62
CA ALA A 170 -5.66 -4.07 -25.63
C ALA A 170 -4.49 -4.88 -26.19
N THR A 171 -3.51 -5.14 -25.33
CA THR A 171 -2.48 -6.16 -25.53
C THR A 171 -2.81 -7.36 -24.67
N ASP A 172 -2.97 -8.54 -25.29
CA ASP A 172 -3.10 -9.82 -24.59
C ASP A 172 -1.71 -10.32 -24.17
N ILE A 173 -1.35 -10.09 -22.91
CA ILE A 173 -0.08 -10.56 -22.33
C ILE A 173 -0.12 -12.09 -22.17
N GLY A 174 -1.27 -12.63 -21.76
CA GLY A 174 -1.44 -14.06 -21.50
C GLY A 174 -1.20 -14.93 -22.73
N ALA A 175 -1.53 -14.44 -23.93
CA ALA A 175 -1.25 -15.11 -25.20
C ALA A 175 0.26 -15.33 -25.46
N GLN A 176 1.13 -14.56 -24.81
CA GLN A 176 2.59 -14.74 -24.90
C GLN A 176 3.11 -15.86 -23.97
N ILE A 177 2.27 -16.36 -23.06
CA ILE A 177 2.63 -17.38 -22.08
C ILE A 177 2.22 -18.76 -22.59
N ILE A 178 3.11 -19.40 -23.34
CA ILE A 178 2.83 -20.66 -24.02
C ILE A 178 2.38 -21.75 -23.04
N GLY A 179 1.20 -22.32 -23.31
CA GLY A 179 0.60 -23.39 -22.51
C GLY A 179 -0.17 -22.94 -21.27
N SER A 180 -0.19 -21.65 -20.95
CA SER A 180 -1.05 -21.11 -19.90
C SER A 180 -2.41 -20.70 -20.47
N THR A 181 -3.48 -20.95 -19.71
CA THR A 181 -4.84 -20.43 -19.99
C THR A 181 -5.32 -19.47 -18.91
N THR A 182 -4.48 -19.19 -17.91
CA THR A 182 -4.82 -18.34 -16.76
C THR A 182 -3.62 -17.50 -16.35
N SER A 183 -3.74 -16.20 -16.54
CA SER A 183 -2.78 -15.19 -16.09
C SER A 183 -3.49 -13.93 -15.61
N GLU A 184 -2.88 -13.22 -14.67
CA GLU A 184 -3.41 -11.99 -14.09
C GLU A 184 -2.26 -11.00 -13.89
N ALA A 185 -2.40 -9.79 -14.45
CA ALA A 185 -1.55 -8.66 -14.15
C ALA A 185 -2.03 -7.94 -12.88
N ARG A 186 -1.10 -7.54 -12.01
CA ARG A 186 -1.40 -6.94 -10.70
C ARG A 186 -0.80 -5.57 -10.48
N GLY A 187 0.30 -5.23 -11.14
CA GLY A 187 0.91 -3.91 -11.09
C GLY A 187 1.40 -3.46 -12.46
N ILE A 188 1.35 -2.17 -12.72
CA ILE A 188 1.89 -1.52 -13.92
C ILE A 188 2.66 -0.25 -13.53
N ASN A 189 3.77 0.03 -14.21
CA ASN A 189 4.50 1.29 -14.05
C ASN A 189 4.25 2.27 -15.22
N ASP A 190 4.76 3.50 -15.12
CA ASP A 190 4.52 4.54 -16.13
C ASP A 190 5.21 4.26 -17.48
N ALA A 191 6.16 3.31 -17.52
CA ALA A 191 6.76 2.82 -18.77
C ALA A 191 5.91 1.72 -19.45
N GLY A 192 4.78 1.31 -18.85
CA GLY A 192 3.92 0.25 -19.38
C GLY A 192 4.45 -1.17 -19.10
N GLN A 193 5.43 -1.31 -18.22
CA GLN A 193 5.91 -2.62 -17.76
C GLN A 193 4.95 -3.17 -16.71
N VAL A 194 4.78 -4.49 -16.70
CA VAL A 194 3.72 -5.14 -15.92
C VAL A 194 4.28 -6.28 -15.09
N ALA A 195 3.79 -6.38 -13.86
CA ALA A 195 4.06 -7.50 -12.96
C ALA A 195 2.77 -8.27 -12.65
N GLY A 196 2.87 -9.59 -12.52
CA GLY A 196 1.71 -10.42 -12.21
C GLY A 196 2.04 -11.88 -11.96
N SER A 197 1.07 -12.75 -12.22
CA SER A 197 1.26 -14.19 -12.15
C SER A 197 0.51 -14.96 -13.24
N TYR A 198 0.94 -16.19 -13.50
CA TYR A 198 0.26 -17.12 -14.39
C TYR A 198 0.31 -18.55 -13.84
N TYR A 199 -0.59 -19.40 -14.32
CA TYR A 199 -0.59 -20.83 -14.02
C TYR A 199 0.00 -21.64 -15.16
N THR A 200 0.93 -22.52 -14.83
CA THR A 200 1.48 -23.51 -15.76
C THR A 200 0.46 -24.63 -16.04
N PRO A 201 0.65 -25.46 -17.09
CA PRO A 201 -0.18 -26.66 -17.31
C PRO A 201 -0.23 -27.63 -16.11
N ALA A 202 0.80 -27.61 -15.26
CA ALA A 202 0.88 -28.39 -14.03
C ALA A 202 0.26 -27.67 -12.81
N TYR A 203 -0.49 -26.59 -13.03
CA TYR A 203 -1.13 -25.76 -12.00
C TYR A 203 -0.19 -25.08 -11.00
N ALA A 204 1.12 -25.04 -11.28
CA ALA A 204 2.05 -24.21 -10.50
C ALA A 204 1.85 -22.73 -10.86
N GLN A 205 1.72 -21.87 -9.85
CA GLN A 205 1.62 -20.42 -10.01
C GLN A 205 3.03 -19.83 -10.09
N ARG A 206 3.27 -19.00 -11.11
CA ARG A 206 4.57 -18.35 -11.36
C ARG A 206 4.40 -16.85 -11.46
N ALA A 207 5.30 -16.12 -10.82
CA ALA A 207 5.41 -14.67 -11.00
C ALA A 207 5.97 -14.37 -12.40
N PHE A 208 5.55 -13.25 -13.00
CA PHE A 208 6.12 -12.79 -14.25
C PHE A 208 6.40 -11.29 -14.22
N PHE A 209 7.32 -10.88 -15.08
CA PHE A 209 7.59 -9.51 -15.50
C PHE A 209 7.38 -9.40 -17.01
N TYR A 210 6.65 -8.38 -17.45
CA TYR A 210 6.44 -8.04 -18.85
C TYR A 210 7.08 -6.68 -19.14
N ASP A 211 7.98 -6.64 -20.10
CA ASP A 211 8.83 -5.47 -20.39
C ASP A 211 8.22 -4.49 -21.43
N GLY A 212 6.99 -4.74 -21.88
CA GLY A 212 6.35 -4.02 -22.98
C GLY A 212 6.41 -4.76 -24.33
N GLY A 213 7.17 -5.85 -24.42
CA GLY A 213 7.27 -6.70 -25.61
C GLY A 213 7.17 -8.19 -25.32
N SER A 214 7.72 -8.66 -24.20
CA SER A 214 7.87 -10.07 -23.87
C SER A 214 7.62 -10.36 -22.38
N VAL A 215 7.13 -11.57 -22.10
CA VAL A 215 6.93 -12.07 -20.74
C VAL A 215 8.14 -12.88 -20.29
N THR A 216 8.72 -12.50 -19.15
CA THR A 216 9.76 -13.24 -18.44
C THR A 216 9.20 -13.83 -17.15
N SER A 217 9.36 -15.14 -16.97
CA SER A 217 9.04 -15.81 -15.70
C SER A 217 10.08 -15.45 -14.64
N ILE A 218 9.62 -15.04 -13.45
CA ILE A 218 10.50 -14.73 -12.32
C ILE A 218 10.75 -16.04 -11.56
N ALA A 219 11.96 -16.55 -11.66
CA ALA A 219 12.37 -17.75 -10.92
C ALA A 219 12.55 -17.43 -9.43
N THR A 220 11.96 -18.24 -8.56
CA THR A 220 12.05 -18.08 -7.10
C THR A 220 12.77 -19.27 -6.44
N PRO A 221 13.49 -19.05 -5.32
CA PRO A 221 14.14 -20.12 -4.58
C PRO A 221 13.16 -21.23 -4.18
N GLY A 222 13.60 -22.49 -4.28
CA GLY A 222 12.80 -23.66 -3.91
C GLY A 222 11.67 -24.04 -4.88
N GLY A 223 11.38 -23.22 -5.89
CA GLY A 223 10.47 -23.58 -6.99
C GLY A 223 8.98 -23.70 -6.61
N GLY A 224 8.58 -23.26 -5.42
CA GLY A 224 7.18 -23.21 -4.98
C GLY A 224 6.38 -22.15 -5.73
N ASN A 225 5.09 -22.02 -5.39
CA ASN A 225 4.23 -21.02 -6.01
C ASN A 225 4.79 -19.61 -5.76
N ALA A 226 4.63 -18.73 -6.75
CA ALA A 226 5.07 -17.35 -6.65
C ALA A 226 4.13 -16.42 -7.42
N TYR A 227 4.01 -15.18 -6.96
CA TYR A 227 3.24 -14.15 -7.62
C TYR A 227 3.83 -12.76 -7.31
N ALA A 228 3.79 -11.87 -8.30
CA ALA A 228 4.15 -10.48 -8.13
C ALA A 228 2.91 -9.63 -7.79
N THR A 229 3.08 -8.63 -6.94
CA THR A 229 2.01 -7.77 -6.41
C THR A 229 2.17 -6.31 -6.83
N GLY A 230 3.41 -5.82 -6.96
CA GLY A 230 3.68 -4.42 -7.31
C GLY A 230 4.94 -4.26 -8.16
N ILE A 231 5.04 -3.13 -8.84
CA ILE A 231 6.17 -2.71 -9.66
C ILE A 231 6.36 -1.20 -9.53
N ASN A 232 7.59 -0.70 -9.55
CA ASN A 232 7.88 0.74 -9.60
C ASN A 232 8.45 1.18 -10.97
N ASP A 233 8.64 2.48 -11.16
CA ASP A 233 9.09 3.06 -12.44
C ASP A 233 10.53 2.70 -12.84
N SER A 234 11.31 2.15 -11.91
CA SER A 234 12.64 1.58 -12.23
C SER A 234 12.57 0.15 -12.77
N GLY A 235 11.38 -0.43 -12.88
CA GLY A 235 11.16 -1.83 -13.26
C GLY A 235 11.44 -2.81 -12.13
N SER A 236 11.51 -2.34 -10.87
CA SER A 236 11.67 -3.21 -9.71
C SER A 236 10.33 -3.82 -9.32
N VAL A 237 10.27 -5.13 -9.20
CA VAL A 237 9.05 -5.91 -8.93
C VAL A 237 9.11 -6.49 -7.52
N VAL A 238 8.00 -6.43 -6.79
CA VAL A 238 7.84 -7.10 -5.49
C VAL A 238 6.75 -8.16 -5.53
N GLY A 239 6.82 -9.11 -4.61
CA GLY A 239 5.82 -10.14 -4.48
C GLY A 239 6.16 -11.16 -3.41
N SER A 240 5.51 -12.31 -3.52
CA SER A 240 5.68 -13.41 -2.57
C SER A 240 5.97 -14.74 -3.28
N TYR A 241 6.66 -15.63 -2.57
CA TYR A 241 6.91 -16.99 -3.00
C TYR A 241 6.88 -17.97 -1.82
N TYR A 242 6.61 -19.24 -2.12
CA TYR A 242 6.55 -20.29 -1.11
C TYR A 242 7.81 -21.18 -1.13
N THR A 243 8.37 -21.45 0.04
CA THR A 243 9.59 -22.27 0.18
C THR A 243 9.26 -23.77 0.18
N GLY A 244 9.52 -24.44 -0.94
CA GLY A 244 9.56 -25.90 -0.99
C GLY A 244 8.21 -26.59 -0.82
N ALA A 245 8.20 -27.71 -0.07
CA ALA A 245 7.07 -28.64 0.05
C ALA A 245 6.65 -28.88 1.51
N TYR A 246 5.40 -29.31 1.69
CA TYR A 246 4.78 -29.62 2.98
C TYR A 246 5.64 -30.57 3.85
N PRO A 247 5.71 -30.39 5.18
CA PRO A 247 4.96 -29.43 6.01
C PRO A 247 5.62 -28.05 6.20
N ASN A 248 6.87 -27.88 5.77
CA ASN A 248 7.69 -26.70 6.10
C ASN A 248 7.57 -25.57 5.06
N ILE A 249 6.36 -25.35 4.55
CA ILE A 249 6.11 -24.27 3.59
C ILE A 249 6.11 -22.94 4.36
N GLU A 250 6.95 -22.01 3.95
CA GLU A 250 6.98 -20.62 4.40
C GLU A 250 6.60 -19.72 3.24
N GLN A 251 5.94 -18.61 3.53
CA GLN A 251 5.69 -17.55 2.55
C GLN A 251 6.72 -16.46 2.77
N ARG A 252 7.51 -16.19 1.74
CA ARG A 252 8.60 -15.22 1.74
C ARG A 252 8.26 -14.10 0.78
N SER A 253 8.77 -12.90 1.05
CA SER A 253 8.65 -11.77 0.13
C SER A 253 9.96 -11.56 -0.63
N PHE A 254 9.84 -11.07 -1.87
CA PHE A 254 10.98 -10.83 -2.74
C PHE A 254 10.97 -9.43 -3.35
N LEU A 255 12.17 -8.96 -3.72
CA LEU A 255 12.42 -7.85 -4.64
C LEU A 255 13.18 -8.39 -5.85
N TYR A 256 12.64 -8.19 -7.05
CA TYR A 256 13.23 -8.56 -8.31
C TYR A 256 13.63 -7.30 -9.10
N HIS A 257 14.90 -7.20 -9.49
CA HIS A 257 15.43 -6.09 -10.28
C HIS A 257 16.57 -6.55 -11.18
N GLY A 258 16.47 -6.25 -12.49
CA GLY A 258 17.55 -6.55 -13.46
C GLY A 258 17.98 -8.02 -13.44
N ALA A 259 17.02 -8.95 -13.44
CA ALA A 259 17.21 -10.40 -13.32
C ALA A 259 17.71 -10.92 -11.94
N ASN A 260 17.95 -10.05 -10.97
CA ASN A 260 18.33 -10.45 -9.62
C ASN A 260 17.09 -10.52 -8.72
N LEU A 261 16.90 -11.64 -8.02
CA LEU A 261 15.90 -11.78 -6.97
C LEU A 261 16.56 -11.73 -5.60
N THR A 262 16.06 -10.86 -4.74
CA THR A 262 16.47 -10.69 -3.34
C THR A 262 15.32 -11.10 -2.44
N ASP A 263 15.56 -12.00 -1.49
CA ASP A 263 14.63 -12.26 -0.38
C ASP A 263 14.69 -11.06 0.60
N LEU A 264 13.54 -10.52 0.99
CA LEU A 264 13.48 -9.33 1.85
C LEU A 264 13.72 -9.65 3.33
N GLY A 265 13.82 -10.93 3.70
CA GLY A 265 13.97 -11.38 5.08
C GLY A 265 12.63 -11.51 5.81
N GLU A 266 12.73 -11.57 7.13
CA GLU A 266 11.61 -11.65 8.06
C GLU A 266 11.57 -10.41 8.95
N LEU A 267 10.37 -10.00 9.35
CA LEU A 267 10.21 -8.94 10.36
C LEU A 267 10.55 -9.45 11.76
N TYR A 268 10.18 -10.69 12.05
CA TYR A 268 10.37 -11.35 13.34
C TYR A 268 10.94 -12.75 13.10
N ALA A 269 11.95 -13.16 13.87
CA ALA A 269 12.69 -14.42 13.67
C ALA A 269 11.87 -15.73 13.79
N ALA A 270 10.58 -15.64 14.15
CA ALA A 270 9.65 -16.77 14.20
C ALA A 270 8.48 -16.62 13.20
N GLY A 271 8.50 -15.56 12.39
CA GLY A 271 7.45 -15.27 11.40
C GLY A 271 7.62 -16.17 10.18
N ARG A 272 6.60 -16.98 9.88
CA ARG A 272 6.65 -17.95 8.76
C ARG A 272 6.04 -17.41 7.47
N HIS A 273 5.32 -16.29 7.56
CA HIS A 273 4.67 -15.65 6.42
C HIS A 273 4.99 -14.17 6.37
N VAL A 274 5.51 -13.75 5.22
CA VAL A 274 5.77 -12.35 4.87
C VAL A 274 5.32 -12.13 3.43
N GLU A 275 4.53 -11.08 3.23
CA GLU A 275 4.03 -10.70 1.92
C GLU A 275 4.28 -9.22 1.65
N ALA A 276 4.95 -8.93 0.54
CA ALA A 276 5.09 -7.57 0.02
C ALA A 276 3.89 -7.26 -0.87
N ASN A 277 3.21 -6.14 -0.61
CA ASN A 277 2.02 -5.72 -1.34
C ASN A 277 2.29 -4.58 -2.31
N GLY A 278 3.10 -3.59 -1.91
CA GLY A 278 3.34 -2.38 -2.70
C GLY A 278 4.78 -1.90 -2.62
N ILE A 279 5.21 -1.19 -3.67
CA ILE A 279 6.54 -0.58 -3.78
C ILE A 279 6.40 0.81 -4.41
N ASN A 280 7.14 1.81 -3.91
CA ASN A 280 7.22 3.13 -4.53
C ASN A 280 8.53 3.32 -5.32
N ASN A 281 8.66 4.46 -6.00
CA ASN A 281 9.80 4.79 -6.87
C ASN A 281 11.10 5.05 -6.09
N THR A 282 11.04 5.23 -4.78
CA THR A 282 12.23 5.30 -3.92
C THR A 282 12.70 3.92 -3.44
N GLY A 283 11.99 2.86 -3.81
CA GLY A 283 12.29 1.48 -3.42
C GLY A 283 11.80 1.14 -2.01
N GLN A 284 10.92 1.95 -1.41
CA GLN A 284 10.24 1.59 -0.17
C GLN A 284 9.17 0.56 -0.48
N ILE A 285 9.13 -0.52 0.29
CA ILE A 285 8.21 -1.65 0.11
C ILE A 285 7.35 -1.78 1.36
N VAL A 286 6.05 -1.99 1.19
CA VAL A 286 5.12 -2.22 2.30
C VAL A 286 4.40 -3.55 2.16
N GLY A 287 3.93 -4.08 3.28
CA GLY A 287 3.23 -5.35 3.31
C GLY A 287 2.84 -5.75 4.72
N TRP A 288 2.69 -7.06 4.92
CA TRP A 288 2.41 -7.65 6.23
C TRP A 288 3.30 -8.85 6.50
N ALA A 289 3.55 -9.10 7.78
CA ALA A 289 4.30 -10.24 8.27
C ALA A 289 3.64 -10.85 9.50
N ASP A 290 3.81 -12.15 9.71
CA ASP A 290 3.48 -12.81 10.96
C ASP A 290 4.17 -12.11 12.14
N SER A 291 3.44 -11.88 13.22
CA SER A 291 3.92 -11.20 14.42
C SER A 291 3.58 -11.96 15.68
N THR A 292 4.33 -11.72 16.75
CA THR A 292 4.04 -12.25 18.09
C THR A 292 2.98 -11.43 18.85
N ASN A 293 2.40 -10.41 18.22
CA ASN A 293 1.33 -9.61 18.82
C ASN A 293 0.02 -10.40 18.95
N LEU A 294 -0.98 -9.83 19.64
CA LEU A 294 -2.26 -10.49 19.92
C LEU A 294 -3.07 -10.88 18.67
N PHE A 295 -2.72 -10.34 17.50
CA PHE A 295 -3.43 -10.57 16.22
C PHE A 295 -2.62 -11.42 15.25
N GLY A 296 -1.40 -11.81 15.61
CA GLY A 296 -0.54 -12.66 14.79
C GLY A 296 0.02 -11.99 13.54
N GLN A 297 -0.23 -10.70 13.29
CA GLN A 297 0.17 -9.99 12.07
C GLN A 297 0.58 -8.55 12.35
N SER A 298 1.57 -8.04 11.62
CA SER A 298 1.99 -6.64 11.67
C SER A 298 2.29 -6.09 10.29
N ALA A 299 1.93 -4.83 10.07
CA ALA A 299 2.32 -4.11 8.85
C ALA A 299 3.81 -3.73 8.90
N PHE A 300 4.52 -3.84 7.78
CA PHE A 300 5.93 -3.46 7.70
C PHE A 300 6.21 -2.41 6.64
N LEU A 301 7.32 -1.69 6.84
CA LEU A 301 8.01 -0.87 5.85
C LEU A 301 9.43 -1.40 5.68
N TYR A 302 9.78 -1.82 4.47
CA TYR A 302 11.15 -2.20 4.11
C TYR A 302 11.80 -1.04 3.36
N GLN A 303 12.95 -0.58 3.87
CA GLN A 303 13.72 0.50 3.27
C GLN A 303 15.20 0.31 3.62
N ASN A 304 16.10 0.61 2.68
CA ASN A 304 17.56 0.56 2.88
C ASN A 304 18.06 -0.79 3.43
N GLY A 305 17.45 -1.90 3.00
CA GLY A 305 17.83 -3.24 3.45
C GLY A 305 17.20 -3.69 4.77
N VAL A 306 16.36 -2.87 5.41
CA VAL A 306 15.82 -3.13 6.74
C VAL A 306 14.30 -3.19 6.71
N MET A 307 13.73 -4.28 7.24
CA MET A 307 12.29 -4.42 7.48
C MET A 307 11.95 -3.84 8.86
N THR A 308 11.14 -2.78 8.89
CA THR A 308 10.71 -2.07 10.10
C THR A 308 9.23 -2.33 10.35
N ASP A 309 8.86 -2.62 11.59
CA ASP A 309 7.45 -2.68 11.99
C ASP A 309 6.84 -1.28 11.96
N LEU A 310 5.81 -1.06 11.13
CA LEU A 310 5.16 0.25 10.98
C LEU A 310 4.55 0.77 12.29
N ASN A 311 4.20 -0.10 13.23
CA ASN A 311 3.69 0.28 14.55
C ASN A 311 4.74 1.00 15.40
N THR A 312 6.03 0.86 15.09
CA THR A 312 7.11 1.62 15.73
C THR A 312 7.27 3.04 15.16
N LEU A 313 6.58 3.34 14.05
CA LEU A 313 6.70 4.61 13.33
C LEU A 313 5.47 5.53 13.50
N ILE A 314 4.46 5.08 14.25
CA ILE A 314 3.26 5.86 14.59
C ILE A 314 3.26 6.23 16.07
N ASP A 315 2.44 7.21 16.45
CA ASP A 315 2.24 7.54 17.86
C ASP A 315 1.53 6.36 18.57
N PRO A 316 2.12 5.76 19.61
CA PRO A 316 1.46 4.71 20.39
C PRO A 316 0.15 5.17 21.03
N ALA A 317 -0.02 6.48 21.27
CA ALA A 317 -1.26 7.07 21.77
C ALA A 317 -2.38 7.14 20.72
N SER A 318 -2.11 6.81 19.45
CA SER A 318 -3.12 6.76 18.39
C SER A 318 -4.20 5.70 18.63
N GLY A 319 -3.92 4.69 19.47
CA GLY A 319 -4.84 3.60 19.76
C GLY A 319 -5.01 2.59 18.62
N TRP A 320 -4.17 2.68 17.57
CA TRP A 320 -4.22 1.79 16.41
C TRP A 320 -3.02 0.85 16.38
N LEU A 321 -3.29 -0.41 16.06
CA LEU A 321 -2.28 -1.39 15.69
C LEU A 321 -2.46 -1.74 14.20
N LEU A 322 -1.48 -1.36 13.38
CA LEU A 322 -1.42 -1.64 11.95
C LEU A 322 -1.12 -3.12 11.71
N VAL A 323 -2.01 -3.79 10.96
CA VAL A 323 -1.91 -5.24 10.70
C VAL A 323 -1.57 -5.54 9.25
N ASN A 324 -1.92 -4.66 8.30
CA ASN A 324 -1.58 -4.84 6.89
C ASN A 324 -1.44 -3.48 6.19
N ALA A 325 -0.42 -3.34 5.34
CA ALA A 325 -0.26 -2.21 4.42
C ALA A 325 -0.45 -2.70 2.98
N TYR A 326 -1.43 -2.14 2.27
CA TYR A 326 -1.82 -2.59 0.93
C TYR A 326 -1.09 -1.85 -0.19
N ALA A 327 -0.86 -0.55 -0.04
CA ALA A 327 -0.18 0.26 -1.04
C ALA A 327 0.59 1.42 -0.40
N ILE A 328 1.61 1.89 -1.13
CA ILE A 328 2.45 3.03 -0.78
C ILE A 328 2.63 3.92 -2.02
N SER A 329 2.47 5.23 -1.86
CA SER A 329 2.75 6.21 -2.93
C SER A 329 4.18 6.76 -2.86
N ASN A 330 4.62 7.46 -3.91
CA ASN A 330 5.93 8.15 -3.94
C ASN A 330 6.02 9.30 -2.94
N ALA A 331 4.88 9.90 -2.57
CA ALA A 331 4.79 10.88 -1.49
C ALA A 331 4.86 10.23 -0.09
N GLY A 332 4.88 8.89 -0.01
CA GLY A 332 4.96 8.15 1.24
C GLY A 332 3.61 7.94 1.93
N TYR A 333 2.49 8.22 1.28
CA TYR A 333 1.19 7.81 1.84
C TYR A 333 1.09 6.29 1.80
N ILE A 334 0.66 5.68 2.92
CA ILE A 334 0.44 4.24 3.02
C ILE A 334 -1.02 3.99 3.37
N VAL A 335 -1.71 3.14 2.62
CA VAL A 335 -3.05 2.67 2.98
C VAL A 335 -3.01 1.25 3.50
N GLY A 336 -3.87 0.96 4.47
CA GLY A 336 -3.82 -0.32 5.17
C GLY A 336 -5.03 -0.59 6.04
N SER A 337 -4.94 -1.68 6.78
CA SER A 337 -5.86 -2.01 7.86
C SER A 337 -5.15 -1.95 9.21
N ALA A 338 -5.90 -1.50 10.21
CA ALA A 338 -5.48 -1.40 11.60
C ALA A 338 -6.56 -2.00 12.50
N VAL A 339 -6.23 -2.34 13.73
CA VAL A 339 -7.19 -2.74 14.76
C VAL A 339 -7.07 -1.82 15.97
N ASP A 340 -8.17 -1.59 16.66
CA ASP A 340 -8.16 -0.89 17.95
C ASP A 340 -7.29 -1.68 18.95
N SER A 341 -6.23 -1.04 19.45
CA SER A 341 -5.24 -1.65 20.33
C SER A 341 -5.76 -1.92 21.76
N THR A 342 -6.91 -1.38 22.13
CA THR A 342 -7.52 -1.44 23.47
C THR A 342 -8.60 -2.50 23.58
N TYR A 343 -9.45 -2.65 22.55
CA TYR A 343 -10.64 -3.52 22.60
C TYR A 343 -10.62 -4.70 21.62
N GLY A 344 -9.66 -4.74 20.69
CA GLY A 344 -9.35 -5.89 19.84
C GLY A 344 -10.48 -6.47 18.99
N ARG A 345 -11.51 -5.68 18.65
CA ARG A 345 -12.70 -6.18 17.94
C ARG A 345 -13.11 -5.38 16.70
N THR A 346 -12.31 -4.42 16.27
CA THR A 346 -12.74 -3.45 15.27
C THR A 346 -11.59 -3.10 14.34
N GLY A 347 -11.57 -3.74 13.16
CA GLY A 347 -10.61 -3.43 12.10
C GLY A 347 -10.99 -2.13 11.37
N ALA A 348 -10.12 -1.13 11.36
CA ALA A 348 -10.27 0.13 10.64
C ALA A 348 -9.49 0.12 9.32
N VAL A 349 -10.02 0.86 8.35
CA VAL A 349 -9.25 1.26 7.16
C VAL A 349 -8.53 2.56 7.50
N VAL A 350 -7.22 2.59 7.28
CA VAL A 350 -6.38 3.72 7.65
C VAL A 350 -5.55 4.20 6.48
N ILE A 351 -5.23 5.50 6.50
CA ILE A 351 -4.14 6.09 5.74
C ILE A 351 -3.11 6.65 6.71
N LEU A 352 -1.85 6.34 6.44
CA LEU A 352 -0.69 6.91 7.09
C LEU A 352 -0.17 8.03 6.19
N ALA A 353 -0.05 9.22 6.75
CA ALA A 353 0.61 10.35 6.10
C ALA A 353 1.96 10.58 6.78
N PRO A 354 3.05 10.83 6.01
CA PRO A 354 4.31 11.26 6.62
C PRO A 354 4.07 12.46 7.52
N ALA A 355 4.55 12.39 8.75
CA ALA A 355 4.39 13.46 9.72
C ALA A 355 5.12 14.70 9.20
N VAL A 356 4.39 15.80 9.06
CA VAL A 356 5.02 17.11 8.83
C VAL A 356 5.71 17.48 10.13
N LEU A 357 7.03 17.27 10.18
CA LEU A 357 7.85 17.78 11.27
C LEU A 357 7.82 19.30 11.18
N ASN A 358 6.86 19.93 11.86
CA ASN A 358 6.98 21.34 12.15
C ASN A 358 8.25 21.48 12.99
N PRO A 359 9.31 22.16 12.52
CA PRO A 359 10.46 22.40 13.36
C PRO A 359 9.93 23.13 14.60
N VAL A 360 10.08 22.51 15.76
CA VAL A 360 9.74 23.14 17.03
C VAL A 360 10.48 24.49 17.04
N PRO A 361 9.80 25.64 17.12
CA PRO A 361 10.49 26.92 17.23
C PRO A 361 11.31 26.84 18.50
N GLU A 362 12.65 26.82 18.41
CA GLU A 362 13.51 26.71 19.59
C GLU A 362 13.21 27.86 20.56
N PRO A 363 12.48 27.62 21.67
CA PRO A 363 12.10 28.71 22.58
C PRO A 363 13.32 29.19 23.36
N GLU A 364 14.35 28.35 23.44
CA GLU A 364 15.50 28.54 24.33
C GLU A 364 16.62 29.37 23.70
N THR A 365 16.78 29.38 22.37
CA THR A 365 17.84 30.15 21.72
C THR A 365 17.64 31.65 21.88
N TYR A 366 16.39 32.14 21.81
CA TYR A 366 16.07 33.54 22.07
C TYR A 366 16.18 33.91 23.56
N ALA A 367 15.77 33.01 24.46
CA ALA A 367 15.88 33.24 25.90
C ALA A 367 17.34 33.27 26.37
N LEU A 368 18.18 32.37 25.86
CA LEU A 368 19.62 32.32 26.14
C LEU A 368 20.37 33.49 25.49
N MET A 369 19.99 33.91 24.29
CA MET A 369 20.54 35.12 23.67
C MET A 369 20.18 36.38 24.46
N LEU A 370 18.93 36.53 24.90
CA LEU A 370 18.49 37.66 25.72
C LEU A 370 19.14 37.65 27.11
N ALA A 371 19.26 36.48 27.74
CA ALA A 371 19.99 36.33 29.00
C ALA A 371 21.49 36.68 28.83
N GLY A 372 22.11 36.24 27.73
CA GLY A 372 23.49 36.55 27.37
C GLY A 372 23.70 38.05 27.13
N LEU A 373 22.81 38.70 26.37
CA LEU A 373 22.84 40.14 26.14
C LEU A 373 22.59 40.94 27.43
N GLY A 374 21.70 40.46 28.30
CA GLY A 374 21.46 41.04 29.62
C GLY A 374 22.70 40.99 30.52
N LEU A 375 23.43 39.87 30.52
CA LEU A 375 24.69 39.71 31.25
C LEU A 375 25.79 40.62 30.71
N VAL A 376 25.92 40.74 29.39
CA VAL A 376 26.90 41.64 28.75
C VAL A 376 26.57 43.10 29.05
N GLY A 377 25.30 43.51 28.97
CA GLY A 377 24.85 44.85 29.33
C GLY A 377 25.11 45.20 30.79
N PHE A 378 24.85 44.25 31.71
CA PHE A 378 25.13 44.43 33.13
C PHE A 378 26.63 44.54 33.43
N ALA A 379 27.46 43.71 32.79
CA ALA A 379 28.91 43.76 32.93
C ALA A 379 29.51 45.06 32.37
N ALA A 380 29.00 45.56 31.25
CA ALA A 380 29.43 46.82 30.65
C ALA A 380 29.07 48.04 31.52
N ARG A 381 27.90 48.02 32.17
CA ARG A 381 27.48 49.08 33.12
C ARG A 381 28.36 49.13 34.36
N ARG A 382 28.83 47.98 34.85
CA ARG A 382 29.66 47.87 36.05
C ARG A 382 31.11 48.32 35.84
N LYS A 383 31.58 48.45 34.59
CA LYS A 383 32.92 48.99 34.25
C LYS A 383 32.93 50.52 34.05
N ARG A 384 31.77 51.17 34.03
CA ARG A 384 31.62 52.62 33.80
C ARG A 384 31.30 53.43 35.07
N ASN A 385 31.15 52.73 36.20
CA ASN A 385 31.14 53.29 37.55
C ASN A 385 32.38 52.78 38.27
#